data_AF-A0A1V4IL10-F1
#
_entry.id   AF-A0A1V4IL10-F1
#
_cell.length_a   1.000
_cell.length_b   1.000
_cell.length_c   1.000
_cell.angle_alpha   90.00
_cell.angle_beta   90.00
_cell.angle_gamma   90.00
#
_symmetry.space_group_name_H-M   'P 1'
#
loop_
_entity.id
_entity.type
_entity.pdbx_description
1 polymer ?
#
loop_
_entity_poly.entity_id
_entity_poly.type
_entity_poly.pdbx_seq_one_letter_code
_entity_poly.pdbx_strand_id
1 'polypeptide(L)' 'MNNNNSNNVGLAPHEMLELRELLDTNVIGVKKIQASMPMVEDDELKSFMERCLDSKKDNINSMQTFIENKINMQ' A
#
# COMPACT_ATOMS: atom_id res chain seq x y z
N MET A 1 -12.41 27.89 -29.97
CA MET A 1 -11.05 27.57 -29.51
C MET A 1 -11.17 26.41 -28.54
N ASN A 2 -10.56 25.27 -28.88
CA ASN A 2 -10.74 24.00 -28.19
C ASN A 2 -9.87 23.97 -26.92
N ASN A 3 -10.47 24.05 -25.74
CA ASN A 3 -9.78 23.91 -24.45
C ASN A 3 -9.54 22.42 -24.19
N ASN A 4 -8.44 21.90 -24.72
CA ASN A 4 -7.90 20.61 -24.29
C ASN A 4 -7.25 20.82 -22.92
N ASN A 5 -8.02 20.60 -21.86
CA ASN A 5 -7.53 20.61 -20.48
C ASN A 5 -6.56 19.43 -20.29
N SER A 6 -5.29 19.75 -20.13
CA SER A 6 -4.20 18.79 -19.94
C SER A 6 -4.36 18.04 -18.62
N ASN A 7 -4.88 16.81 -18.66
CA ASN A 7 -5.02 15.92 -17.49
C ASN A 7 -3.68 15.34 -17.01
N ASN A 8 -2.60 16.12 -16.98
CA ASN A 8 -1.35 15.74 -16.32
C ASN A 8 -1.25 16.43 -14.96
N VAL A 9 -1.98 15.89 -13.99
CA VAL A 9 -1.80 16.26 -12.57
C VAL A 9 -1.06 15.10 -11.91
N GLY A 10 0.27 15.16 -11.96
CA GLY A 10 1.11 14.37 -11.09
C GLY A 10 0.83 14.69 -9.62
N LEU A 11 1.21 13.79 -8.72
CA LEU A 11 1.09 14.04 -7.28
C LEU A 11 2.00 15.21 -6.90
N ALA A 12 1.48 16.13 -6.08
CA ALA A 12 2.31 17.13 -5.44
C ALA A 12 3.34 16.45 -4.53
N PRO A 13 4.49 17.08 -4.24
CA PRO A 13 5.55 16.45 -3.44
C PRO A 13 5.09 15.96 -2.07
N HIS A 14 4.17 16.66 -1.41
CA HIS A 14 3.63 16.26 -0.11
C HIS A 14 2.67 15.07 -0.22
N GLU A 15 1.88 14.97 -1.30
CA GLU A 15 1.01 13.82 -1.57
C GLU A 15 1.83 12.56 -1.85
N MET A 16 2.96 12.71 -2.58
CA MET A 16 3.90 11.61 -2.80
C MET A 16 4.56 11.16 -1.48
N LEU A 17 4.91 12.10 -0.60
CA LEU A 17 5.48 11.79 0.71
C LEU A 17 4.48 11.06 1.60
N GLU A 18 3.25 11.56 1.70
CA GLU A 18 2.19 10.91 2.48
C GLU A 18 1.90 9.49 1.96
N LEU A 19 1.86 9.32 0.64
CA LEU A 19 1.67 8.01 0.03
C LEU A 19 2.82 7.05 0.37
N ARG A 20 4.06 7.56 0.43
CA ARG A 20 5.22 6.75 0.84
C ARG A 20 5.16 6.35 2.30
N GLU A 21 4.78 7.26 3.19
CA GLU A 21 4.61 6.97 4.62
C GLU A 21 3.50 5.93 4.86
N LEU A 22 2.40 6.02 4.12
CA LEU A 22 1.32 5.04 4.15
C LEU A 22 1.78 3.66 3.65
N LEU A 23 2.62 3.61 2.62
CA LEU A 23 3.21 2.37 2.11
C LEU A 23 4.12 1.74 3.17
N ASP A 24 5.01 2.53 3.75
CA ASP A 24 5.95 2.08 4.79
C ASP A 24 5.18 1.54 6.02
N THR A 25 4.08 2.20 6.40
CA THR A 25 3.18 1.72 7.47
C THR A 25 2.60 0.34 7.18
N ASN A 26 2.18 0.08 5.93
CA ASN A 26 1.68 -1.23 5.54
C ASN A 26 2.80 -2.29 5.56
N VAL A 27 4.00 -1.98 5.07
CA VAL A 27 5.16 -2.88 5.12
C VAL A 27 5.53 -3.24 6.56
N ILE A 28 5.57 -2.25 7.45
CA ILE A 28 5.83 -2.47 8.89
C ILE A 28 4.73 -3.37 9.48
N GLY A 29 3.46 -3.12 9.14
CA GLY A 29 2.33 -3.93 9.58
C GLY A 29 2.46 -5.40 9.17
N VAL A 30 2.82 -5.68 7.91
CA VAL A 30 3.10 -7.03 7.41
C VAL A 30 4.18 -7.72 8.24
N LYS A 31 5.32 -7.05 8.45
CA LYS A 31 6.44 -7.60 9.22
C LYS A 31 6.05 -7.91 10.66
N LYS A 32 5.25 -7.04 11.30
CA LYS A 32 4.75 -7.27 12.67
C LYS A 32 3.86 -8.51 12.74
N ILE A 33 2.89 -8.63 11.83
CA ILE A 33 2.01 -9.79 11.77
C ILE A 33 2.84 -11.06 11.59
N GLN A 34 3.72 -11.09 10.58
CA GLN A 34 4.58 -12.24 10.29
C GLN A 34 5.48 -12.64 11.47
N ALA A 35 6.06 -11.67 12.19
CA ALA A 35 6.89 -11.95 13.36
C ALA A 35 6.08 -12.49 14.54
N SER A 36 4.82 -12.08 14.68
CA SER A 36 3.95 -12.51 15.79
C SER A 36 3.21 -13.83 15.52
N MET A 37 2.92 -14.16 14.26
CA MET A 37 2.10 -15.30 13.86
C MET A 37 2.60 -16.67 14.36
N PRO A 38 3.93 -16.95 14.45
CA PRO A 38 4.43 -18.21 15.00
C PRO A 38 4.16 -18.41 16.50
N MET A 39 3.90 -17.32 17.24
CA MET A 39 3.60 -17.36 18.67
C MET A 39 2.11 -17.55 18.96
N VAL A 40 1.27 -17.63 17.93
CA VAL A 40 -0.18 -17.79 18.07
C VAL A 40 -0.56 -19.26 17.93
N GLU A 41 -1.12 -19.80 19.01
CA GLU A 41 -1.59 -21.19 19.11
C GLU A 41 -3.08 -21.33 18.74
N ASP A 42 -3.86 -20.26 18.83
CA ASP A 42 -5.28 -20.25 18.49
C ASP A 42 -5.48 -20.20 16.97
N ASP A 43 -6.07 -21.27 16.41
CA ASP A 43 -6.23 -21.44 14.96
C ASP A 43 -7.18 -20.40 14.33
N GLU A 44 -8.20 -19.95 15.07
CA GLU A 44 -9.12 -18.92 14.60
C GLU A 44 -8.39 -17.56 14.49
N LEU A 45 -7.64 -17.19 15.52
CA LEU A 45 -6.81 -15.99 15.52
C LEU A 45 -5.73 -16.07 14.45
N LYS A 46 -5.11 -17.22 14.24
CA LYS A 46 -4.11 -17.42 13.19
C LYS A 46 -4.71 -17.22 11.79
N SER A 47 -5.88 -17.82 11.54
CA SER A 47 -6.63 -17.62 10.29
C SER A 47 -7.03 -16.16 10.11
N PHE A 48 -7.44 -15.49 11.18
CA PHE A 48 -7.72 -14.05 11.16
C PHE A 48 -6.48 -13.25 10.75
N MET A 49 -5.32 -13.55 11.34
CA MET A 49 -4.05 -12.90 11.04
C MET A 49 -3.58 -13.13 9.61
N GLU A 50 -3.81 -14.31 9.03
CA GLU A 50 -3.52 -14.61 7.63
C GLU A 50 -4.35 -13.71 6.69
N ARG A 51 -5.65 -13.56 6.94
CA ARG A 51 -6.49 -12.64 6.15
C ARG A 51 -6.02 -11.19 6.28
N CYS A 52 -5.60 -10.76 7.47
CA CYS A 52 -5.04 -9.43 7.67
C CYS A 52 -3.71 -9.25 6.92
N LEU A 53 -2.87 -10.29 6.90
CA LEU A 53 -1.61 -10.30 6.17
C LEU A 53 -1.85 -10.15 4.67
N ASP A 54 -2.79 -10.90 4.11
CA ASP A 54 -3.11 -10.87 2.69
C ASP A 54 -3.71 -9.51 2.28
N SER A 55 -4.67 -8.98 3.05
CA SER A 55 -5.22 -7.65 2.80
C SER A 55 -4.15 -6.55 2.80
N LYS A 56 -3.14 -6.64 3.69
CA LYS A 56 -2.03 -5.67 3.70
C LYS A 56 -1.10 -5.82 2.50
N LYS A 57 -0.82 -7.05 2.04
CA LYS A 57 -0.04 -7.29 0.83
C LYS A 57 -0.76 -6.74 -0.40
N ASP A 58 -2.07 -6.93 -0.50
CA ASP A 58 -2.88 -6.41 -1.60
C ASP A 58 -2.87 -4.87 -1.63
N ASN A 59 -2.93 -4.23 -0.46
CA ASN A 59 -2.78 -2.78 -0.35
C ASN A 59 -1.40 -2.32 -0.81
N ILE A 60 -0.33 -2.99 -0.38
CA ILE A 60 1.05 -2.67 -0.82
C ILE A 60 1.16 -2.76 -2.34
N ASN A 61 0.69 -3.86 -2.94
CA ASN A 61 0.72 -4.06 -4.38
C ASN A 61 -0.05 -2.95 -5.11
N SER A 62 -1.26 -2.63 -4.64
CA SER A 62 -2.09 -1.57 -5.21
C SER A 62 -1.42 -0.20 -5.15
N MET A 63 -0.79 0.13 -4.02
CA MET A 63 -0.05 1.38 -3.84
C MET A 63 1.18 1.45 -4.73
N GLN A 64 1.95 0.36 -4.83
CA GLN A 64 3.12 0.29 -5.70
C GLN A 64 2.73 0.46 -7.17
N THR A 65 1.70 -0.26 -7.63
CA THR A 65 1.18 -0.11 -9.00
C THR A 65 0.70 1.31 -9.26
N PHE A 66 0.03 1.95 -8.31
CA PHE A 66 -0.39 3.34 -8.45
C PHE A 66 0.81 4.30 -8.57
N ILE A 67 1.83 4.15 -7.71
CA ILE A 67 3.05 4.96 -7.74
C ILE A 67 3.78 4.77 -9.07
N GLU A 68 3.98 3.53 -9.51
CA GLU A 68 4.63 3.20 -10.79
C GLU A 68 3.89 3.83 -11.97
N ASN A 69 2.56 3.72 -12.01
CA ASN A 69 1.76 4.36 -13.04
C ASN A 69 1.91 5.88 -13.02
N LYS A 70 1.98 6.50 -11.83
CA LYS A 70 2.16 7.96 -11.72
C LYS A 70 3.57 8.42 -12.11
N ILE A 71 4.60 7.63 -11.82
CA ILE A 71 5.99 7.91 -12.25
C ILE A 71 6.13 7.71 -13.77
N ASN A 72 5.56 6.63 -14.33
CA ASN A 72 5.65 6.32 -15.76
C ASN A 72 4.80 7.26 -16.64
N MET A 73 3.91 8.06 -16.05
CA MET A 73 3.10 9.08 -16.73
C MET A 73 3.74 10.48 -16.71
N GLN A 74 4.88 10.66 -16.04
CA GLN A 74 5.68 11.90 -16.04
C GLN A 74 6.71 11.89 -17.17
#